data_AF-A0A819CJB9-F1
#
_entry.id   AF-A0A819CJB9-F1
#
_cell.length_a   1.000
_cell.length_b   1.000
_cell.length_c   1.000
_cell.angle_alpha   90.00
_cell.angle_beta   90.00
_cell.angle_gamma   90.00
#
_symmetry.space_group_name_H-M   'P 1'
#
loop_
_entity.id
_entity.type
_entity.pdbx_description
1 polymer ?
#
loop_
_entity_poly.entity_id
_entity_poly.type
_entity_poly.pdbx_seq_one_letter_code
_entity_poly.pdbx_strand_id
1 'polypeptide(L)'
;MASSQDQLRIVLIGRTGNGKSSIGNSLLHSRSAFYSTQSPNSITKTCEVKTAIVPDIDGRQKQLMVVDTPGFFDTDICITNEQVQQIIASQIFTMTSPGVHAFLIILRVGRFSPEEKNTVDFIKKIFGDGAAKYCIVIFTREDQSFEVIV
;
A
#
# COMPACT_ATOMS: atom_id res chain seq x y z
N MET A 1 23.87 -9.44 10.25
CA MET A 1 23.01 -8.29 9.91
C MET A 1 22.67 -8.43 8.44
N ALA A 2 21.38 -8.59 8.09
CA ALA A 2 20.98 -8.68 6.69
C ALA A 2 21.39 -7.38 5.97
N SER A 3 22.00 -7.51 4.80
CA SER A 3 22.36 -6.34 3.99
C SER A 3 21.08 -5.62 3.55
N SER A 4 21.16 -4.31 3.26
CA SER A 4 20.03 -3.54 2.72
C SER A 4 19.47 -4.07 1.39
N GLN A 5 20.17 -5.02 0.74
CA GLN A 5 19.74 -5.74 -0.46
C GLN A 5 18.86 -6.97 -0.18
N ASP A 6 18.72 -7.42 1.07
CA ASP A 6 17.89 -8.58 1.44
C ASP A 6 16.50 -8.21 1.97
N GLN A 7 16.18 -6.92 2.01
CA GLN A 7 14.87 -6.43 2.45
C GLN A 7 13.98 -6.06 1.28
N LEU A 8 12.81 -6.70 1.17
CA LEU A 8 11.75 -6.31 0.25
C LEU A 8 10.92 -5.18 0.87
N ARG A 9 10.67 -4.10 0.12
CA ARG A 9 9.96 -2.89 0.59
C ARG A 9 8.73 -2.66 -0.27
N ILE A 10 7.56 -2.85 0.32
CA ILE A 10 6.27 -2.79 -0.34
C ILE A 10 5.45 -1.64 0.24
N VAL A 11 4.80 -0.87 -0.62
CA VAL A 11 3.89 0.21 -0.23
C VAL A 11 2.47 -0.15 -0.66
N LEU A 12 1.52 -0.08 0.27
CA LEU A 12 0.10 -0.34 0.02
C LEU A 12 -0.61 0.98 -0.31
N ILE A 13 -1.31 1.04 -1.44
CA ILE A 13 -1.99 2.25 -1.91
C ILE A 13 -3.46 1.90 -2.23
N GLY A 14 -4.39 2.79 -1.92
CA GLY A 14 -5.81 2.60 -2.23
C GLY A 14 -6.72 3.41 -1.31
N ARG A 15 -8.02 3.46 -1.63
CA ARG A 15 -9.04 4.13 -0.80
C ARG A 15 -9.16 3.48 0.58
N THR A 16 -9.67 4.19 1.59
CA THR A 16 -10.01 3.53 2.85
C THR A 16 -11.15 2.56 2.63
N GLY A 17 -11.19 1.50 3.44
CA GLY A 17 -12.15 0.42 3.30
C GLY A 17 -11.82 -0.59 2.20
N ASN A 18 -10.80 -0.35 1.37
CA ASN A 18 -10.37 -1.31 0.34
C ASN A 18 -9.54 -2.48 0.91
N GLY A 19 -9.22 -2.47 2.21
CA GLY A 19 -8.55 -3.62 2.87
C GLY A 19 -7.02 -3.56 2.90
N LYS A 20 -6.41 -2.37 2.79
CA LYS A 20 -4.94 -2.18 2.85
C LYS A 20 -4.29 -2.83 4.07
N SER A 21 -4.72 -2.42 5.26
CA SER A 21 -4.19 -2.95 6.53
C SER A 21 -4.38 -4.47 6.67
N SER A 22 -5.49 -5.01 6.16
CA SER A 22 -5.76 -6.46 6.14
C SER A 22 -4.79 -7.20 5.21
N ILE A 23 -4.54 -6.69 4.01
CA ILE A 23 -3.53 -7.25 3.10
C ILE A 23 -2.13 -7.15 3.71
N GLY A 24 -1.81 -6.02 4.35
CA GLY A 24 -0.53 -5.85 5.05
C GLY A 24 -0.32 -6.90 6.15
N ASN A 25 -1.37 -7.22 6.90
CA ASN A 25 -1.36 -8.31 7.89
C ASN A 25 -1.09 -9.68 7.25
N SER A 26 -1.78 -9.98 6.15
CA SER A 26 -1.57 -11.23 5.40
C SER A 26 -0.14 -11.35 4.87
N LEU A 27 0.41 -10.29 4.28
CA LEU A 27 1.79 -10.26 3.76
C LEU A 27 2.83 -10.50 4.85
N LEU A 28 2.59 -9.98 6.06
CA LEU A 28 3.50 -10.12 7.19
C LEU A 28 3.30 -11.43 7.98
N HIS A 29 2.43 -12.34 7.52
CA HIS A 29 2.01 -13.52 8.26
C HIS A 29 1.58 -13.21 9.71
N SER A 30 0.89 -12.09 9.91
CA SER A 30 0.47 -11.60 11.22
C SER A 30 -1.05 -11.41 11.25
N ARG A 31 -1.67 -11.66 12.39
CA ARG A 31 -3.12 -11.41 12.57
C ARG A 31 -3.44 -9.95 12.88
N SER A 32 -2.46 -9.15 13.31
CA SER A 32 -2.71 -7.81 13.86
C SER A 32 -1.47 -6.91 13.84
N ALA A 33 -0.65 -6.96 12.79
CA ALA A 33 0.50 -6.06 12.66
C ALA A 33 0.04 -4.61 12.44
N PHE A 34 -0.95 -4.43 11.57
CA PHE A 34 -1.72 -3.21 11.37
C PHE A 34 -3.11 -3.37 11.98
N TYR A 35 -3.66 -2.27 12.50
CA TYR A 35 -5.03 -2.25 12.96
C TYR A 35 -5.99 -2.24 11.77
N SER A 36 -6.84 -3.26 11.65
CA SER A 36 -7.83 -3.36 10.56
C SER A 36 -9.24 -3.57 11.13
N THR A 37 -10.16 -2.65 10.85
CA THR A 37 -11.60 -2.79 11.17
C THR A 37 -12.47 -2.41 9.98
N GLN A 38 -13.72 -2.87 9.95
CA GLN A 38 -14.72 -2.51 8.92
C GLN A 38 -15.34 -1.11 9.15
N SER A 39 -14.55 -0.15 9.62
CA SER A 39 -15.02 1.22 9.82
C SER A 39 -14.95 2.00 8.50
N PRO A 40 -15.99 2.77 8.13
CA PRO A 40 -15.93 3.68 6.99
C PRO A 40 -15.04 4.91 7.26
N ASN A 41 -14.61 5.12 8.52
CA ASN A 41 -13.76 6.25 8.90
C ASN A 41 -12.29 5.90 8.70
N SER A 42 -11.52 6.83 8.11
CA SER A 42 -10.07 6.74 8.05
C SER A 42 -9.47 6.70 9.46
N ILE A 43 -9.04 5.51 9.88
CA ILE A 43 -8.33 5.31 11.15
C ILE A 43 -6.84 5.64 10.98
N THR A 44 -6.28 5.37 9.80
CA THR A 44 -4.87 5.61 9.46
C THR A 44 -4.67 7.06 9.01
N LYS A 45 -4.23 7.93 9.91
CA LYS A 45 -3.96 9.36 9.63
C LYS A 45 -2.55 9.66 9.12
N THR A 46 -1.64 8.70 9.23
CA THR A 46 -0.22 8.78 8.82
C THR A 46 0.24 7.44 8.29
N CYS A 47 1.32 7.39 7.50
CA CYS A 47 1.87 6.11 7.05
C CYS A 47 2.35 5.29 8.26
N GLU A 48 2.02 4.00 8.29
CA GLU A 48 2.49 3.05 9.30
C GLU A 48 3.42 2.02 8.65
N VAL A 49 4.52 1.68 9.32
CA VAL A 49 5.51 0.72 8.82
C VAL A 49 5.58 -0.48 9.75
N LYS A 50 5.55 -1.67 9.16
CA LYS A 50 5.79 -2.93 9.87
C LYS A 50 6.80 -3.77 9.10
N THR A 51 7.56 -4.56 9.84
CA THR A 51 8.53 -5.49 9.26
C THR A 51 8.35 -6.87 9.83
N ALA A 52 8.60 -7.89 9.02
CA ALA A 52 8.61 -9.29 9.43
C ALA A 52 9.67 -10.05 8.63
N ILE A 53 10.09 -11.21 9.16
CA ILE A 53 10.84 -12.18 8.38
C ILE A 53 9.83 -13.18 7.83
N VAL A 54 9.79 -13.33 6.51
CA VAL A 54 8.86 -14.23 5.83
C VAL A 54 9.63 -15.11 4.83
N PRO A 55 9.21 -16.36 4.60
CA PRO A 55 9.80 -17.20 3.56
C PRO A 55 9.43 -16.65 2.17
N ASP A 56 10.38 -16.65 1.24
CA ASP A 56 10.10 -16.48 -0.19
C ASP A 56 9.57 -17.78 -0.83
N ILE A 57 9.35 -17.76 -2.15
CA ILE A 57 8.84 -18.93 -2.89
C ILE A 57 9.77 -20.16 -2.84
N ASP A 58 11.07 -19.95 -2.60
CA ASP A 58 12.07 -21.00 -2.45
C ASP A 58 12.27 -21.39 -0.97
N GLY A 59 11.47 -20.84 -0.05
CA GLY A 59 11.57 -21.06 1.39
C GLY A 59 12.70 -20.31 2.07
N ARG A 60 13.42 -19.41 1.37
CA ARG A 60 14.49 -18.60 1.96
C ARG A 60 13.89 -17.46 2.78
N GLN A 61 14.43 -17.24 3.97
CA GLN A 61 13.96 -16.18 4.86
C GLN A 61 14.35 -14.81 4.31
N LYS A 62 13.37 -13.95 4.10
CA LYS A 62 13.54 -12.58 3.61
C LYS A 62 12.92 -11.59 4.57
N GLN A 63 13.57 -10.43 4.72
CA GLN A 63 13.00 -9.35 5.50
C GLN A 63 11.98 -8.61 4.63
N LEU A 64 10.73 -8.60 5.04
CA LEU A 64 9.67 -7.84 4.39
C LEU A 64 9.37 -6.59 5.21
N MET A 65 9.34 -5.45 4.54
CA MET A 65 8.80 -4.18 5.03
C MET A 65 7.52 -3.87 4.27
N VAL A 66 6.45 -3.61 5.01
CA VAL A 66 5.17 -3.15 4.46
C VAL A 66 4.89 -1.76 5.02
N VAL A 67 4.59 -0.82 4.12
CA VAL A 67 4.11 0.51 4.45
C VAL A 67 2.61 0.58 4.16
N ASP A 68 1.80 0.67 5.21
CA ASP A 68 0.38 0.96 5.08
C ASP A 68 0.17 2.48 5.02
N THR A 69 -0.49 2.96 3.99
CA THR A 69 -0.73 4.39 3.79
C THR A 69 -2.14 4.77 4.21
N PRO A 70 -2.39 6.04 4.57
CA PRO A 70 -3.73 6.58 4.62
C PRO A 70 -4.48 6.35 3.30
N GLY A 71 -5.82 6.40 3.34
CA GLY A 71 -6.63 6.46 2.13
C GLY A 71 -6.23 7.67 1.29
N PHE A 72 -5.59 7.45 0.14
CA PHE A 72 -5.06 8.54 -0.70
C PHE A 72 -6.15 9.52 -1.18
N PHE A 73 -7.42 9.09 -1.19
CA PHE A 73 -8.57 9.84 -1.70
C PHE A 73 -9.81 9.67 -0.82
N ASP A 74 -9.64 9.43 0.48
CA ASP A 74 -10.78 9.50 1.39
C ASP A 74 -11.32 10.94 1.47
N THR A 75 -12.64 11.03 1.52
CA THR A 75 -13.45 12.21 1.20
C THR A 75 -13.14 13.49 1.99
N ASP A 76 -13.47 14.59 1.31
CA ASP A 76 -13.56 16.02 1.69
C ASP A 76 -12.30 16.90 1.68
N ILE A 77 -11.09 16.40 1.98
CA ILE A 77 -9.90 17.29 2.11
C ILE A 77 -8.70 16.83 1.26
N CYS A 78 -8.53 15.53 1.02
CA CYS A 78 -7.30 14.98 0.44
C CYS A 78 -7.29 14.92 -1.09
N ILE A 79 -8.45 14.86 -1.73
CA ILE A 79 -8.56 14.72 -3.21
C ILE A 79 -8.02 15.98 -3.93
N THR A 80 -8.10 17.15 -3.30
CA THR A 80 -7.74 18.45 -3.90
C THR A 80 -6.49 19.10 -3.31
N ASN A 81 -5.95 18.59 -2.19
CA ASN A 81 -4.82 19.22 -1.53
C ASN A 81 -3.49 18.55 -1.93
N GLU A 82 -2.84 19.12 -2.95
CA GLU A 82 -1.51 18.71 -3.42
C GLU A 82 -0.46 18.66 -2.30
N GLN A 83 -0.62 19.48 -1.24
CA GLN A 83 0.29 19.47 -0.10
C GLN A 83 0.20 18.16 0.70
N VAL A 84 -1.01 17.64 0.91
CA VAL A 84 -1.22 16.36 1.61
C VAL A 84 -0.60 15.21 0.82
N GLN A 85 -0.82 15.22 -0.49
CA GLN A 85 -0.22 14.29 -1.44
C GLN A 85 1.32 14.31 -1.40
N GLN A 86 1.92 15.50 -1.36
CA GLN A 86 3.38 15.67 -1.24
C GLN A 86 3.91 15.20 0.12
N ILE A 87 3.17 15.43 1.22
CA ILE A 87 3.55 14.95 2.56
C ILE A 87 3.53 13.42 2.58
N ILE A 88 2.51 12.78 2.01
CA ILE A 88 2.45 11.31 1.95
C ILE A 88 3.58 10.77 1.07
N ALA A 89 3.82 11.37 -0.09
CA ALA A 89 4.94 10.99 -0.95
C ALA A 89 6.28 11.11 -0.23
N SER A 90 6.54 12.22 0.47
CA SER A 90 7.79 12.43 1.21
C SER A 90 7.97 11.46 2.38
N GLN A 91 6.89 11.11 3.08
CA GLN A 91 6.91 10.05 4.09
C GLN A 91 7.29 8.70 3.47
N ILE A 92 6.67 8.32 2.35
CA ILE A 92 6.99 7.08 1.64
C ILE A 92 8.47 7.07 1.23
N PHE A 93 8.97 8.12 0.58
CA PHE A 93 10.38 8.20 0.17
C PHE A 93 11.34 8.09 1.36
N THR A 94 11.02 8.74 2.47
CA THR A 94 11.86 8.72 3.68
C THR A 94 11.87 7.33 4.32
N MET A 95 10.71 6.69 4.43
CA MET A 95 10.54 5.38 5.07
C MET A 95 11.10 4.23 4.22
N THR A 96 11.11 4.38 2.90
CA THR A 96 11.46 3.28 1.97
C THR A 96 12.83 3.41 1.33
N SER A 97 13.67 4.36 1.78
CA SER A 97 15.06 4.49 1.32
C SER A 97 15.81 3.14 1.38
N PRO A 98 16.57 2.75 0.34
CA PRO A 98 16.95 3.52 -0.85
C PRO A 98 15.90 3.59 -1.97
N GLY A 99 14.76 2.91 -1.82
CA GLY A 99 13.67 2.95 -2.81
C GLY A 99 12.64 1.84 -2.61
N VAL A 100 11.47 2.01 -3.23
CA VAL A 100 10.36 1.05 -3.20
C VAL A 100 10.61 -0.08 -4.20
N HIS A 101 10.29 -1.32 -3.82
CA HIS A 101 10.35 -2.46 -4.74
C HIS A 101 9.03 -2.69 -5.47
N ALA A 102 7.91 -2.51 -4.77
CA ALA A 102 6.58 -2.63 -5.36
C ALA A 102 5.56 -1.72 -4.67
N PHE A 103 4.64 -1.18 -5.48
CA PHE A 103 3.41 -0.55 -5.04
C PHE A 103 2.25 -1.53 -5.25
N LEU A 104 1.53 -1.87 -4.20
CA LEU A 104 0.32 -2.67 -4.28
C LEU A 104 -0.89 -1.73 -4.30
N ILE A 105 -1.55 -1.64 -5.45
CA ILE A 105 -2.75 -0.83 -5.64
C ILE A 105 -3.96 -1.69 -5.29
N ILE A 106 -4.63 -1.35 -4.19
CA ILE A 106 -5.69 -2.14 -3.60
C ILE A 106 -7.04 -1.53 -3.99
N LEU A 107 -7.76 -2.25 -4.83
CA LEU A 107 -9.07 -1.89 -5.39
C LEU A 107 -10.12 -2.85 -4.85
N ARG A 108 -11.34 -2.38 -4.59
CA ARG A 108 -12.44 -3.29 -4.22
C ARG A 108 -13.17 -3.73 -5.49
N VAL A 109 -13.46 -5.03 -5.63
CA VAL A 109 -14.26 -5.56 -6.74
C VAL A 109 -15.61 -4.85 -6.77
N GLY A 110 -15.95 -4.27 -7.92
CA GLY A 110 -17.16 -3.47 -8.09
C GLY A 110 -16.95 -2.31 -9.07
N ARG A 111 -17.61 -1.18 -8.81
CA ARG A 111 -17.50 0.00 -9.67
C ARG A 111 -16.17 0.70 -9.43
N PHE A 112 -15.37 0.83 -10.48
CA PHE A 112 -14.17 1.65 -10.48
C PHE A 112 -14.54 3.11 -10.22
N SER A 113 -14.09 3.65 -9.08
CA SER A 113 -14.52 4.96 -8.63
C SER A 113 -13.59 6.07 -9.14
N PRO A 114 -14.04 7.33 -9.22
CA PRO A 114 -13.17 8.46 -9.58
C PRO A 114 -11.91 8.55 -8.68
N GLU A 115 -12.04 8.19 -7.40
CA GLU A 115 -10.92 8.13 -6.45
C GLU A 115 -9.86 7.11 -6.86
N GLU A 116 -10.27 5.96 -7.39
CA GLU A 116 -9.37 4.92 -7.86
C GLU A 116 -8.64 5.36 -9.13
N LYS A 117 -9.32 6.09 -10.03
CA LYS A 117 -8.68 6.73 -11.19
C LYS A 117 -7.60 7.72 -10.76
N ASN A 118 -7.95 8.62 -9.83
CA ASN A 118 -7.02 9.62 -9.31
C ASN A 118 -5.81 8.99 -8.61
N THR A 119 -5.98 7.81 -8.00
CA THR A 119 -4.87 7.03 -7.41
C THR A 119 -3.85 6.63 -8.45
N VAL A 120 -4.30 6.11 -9.59
CA VAL A 120 -3.40 5.73 -10.68
C VAL A 120 -2.67 6.95 -11.25
N ASP A 121 -3.38 8.06 -11.44
CA ASP A 121 -2.79 9.30 -11.95
C ASP A 121 -1.76 9.91 -10.97
N PHE A 122 -2.04 9.84 -9.66
CA PHE A 122 -1.11 10.28 -8.62
C PHE A 122 0.18 9.46 -8.61
N ILE A 123 0.10 8.12 -8.71
CA ILE A 123 1.28 7.26 -8.75
C ILE A 123 2.16 7.63 -9.96
N LYS A 124 1.56 7.85 -11.13
CA LYS A 124 2.28 8.30 -12.34
C LYS A 124 2.94 9.67 -12.12
N LYS A 125 2.24 10.61 -11.47
CA LYS A 125 2.76 11.95 -11.18
C LYS A 125 3.97 11.93 -10.24
N ILE A 126 3.94 11.11 -9.19
CA ILE A 126 5.00 11.09 -8.16
C ILE A 126 6.19 10.23 -8.55
N PHE A 127 5.93 9.07 -9.13
CA PHE A 127 6.96 8.06 -9.38
C PHE A 127 7.38 8.00 -10.86
N GLY A 128 6.76 8.82 -11.71
CA GLY A 128 7.02 8.93 -13.15
C GLY A 128 6.35 7.83 -13.98
N ASP A 129 6.43 7.93 -15.31
CA ASP A 129 5.81 6.96 -16.23
C ASP A 129 6.39 5.53 -16.09
N GLY A 130 7.60 5.41 -15.56
CA GLY A 130 8.23 4.12 -15.24
C GLY A 130 7.63 3.42 -14.01
N ALA A 131 6.88 4.13 -13.17
CA ALA A 131 6.33 3.62 -11.92
C ALA A 131 5.38 2.44 -12.11
N ALA A 132 4.68 2.41 -13.24
CA ALA A 132 3.76 1.33 -13.58
C ALA A 132 4.46 -0.05 -13.57
N LYS A 133 5.77 -0.11 -13.88
CA LYS A 133 6.56 -1.35 -13.85
C LYS A 133 6.74 -1.94 -12.45
N TYR A 134 6.50 -1.12 -11.42
CA TYR A 134 6.61 -1.50 -10.02
C TYR A 134 5.23 -1.59 -9.36
N CYS A 135 4.15 -1.43 -10.12
CA CYS A 135 2.79 -1.49 -9.60
C CYS A 135 2.20 -2.87 -9.82
N ILE A 136 1.53 -3.40 -8.80
CA ILE A 136 0.73 -4.63 -8.86
C ILE A 136 -0.67 -4.27 -8.37
N VAL A 137 -1.70 -4.69 -9.07
CA VAL A 137 -3.09 -4.40 -8.69
C VAL A 137 -3.67 -5.60 -7.93
N ILE A 138 -4.24 -5.33 -6.76
CA ILE A 138 -4.91 -6.33 -5.93
C ILE A 138 -6.38 -5.96 -5.81
N PHE A 139 -7.25 -6.87 -6.21
CA PHE A 139 -8.69 -6.74 -6.07
C PHE A 139 -9.17 -7.43 -4.80
N THR A 140 -9.84 -6.70 -3.91
CA THR A 140 -10.45 -7.23 -2.69
C THR A 140 -11.95 -7.40 -2.84
N ARG A 141 -12.50 -8.46 -2.22
CA ARG A 141 -13.93 -8.76 -2.19
C ARG A 141 -14.49 -8.58 -0.78
N GLU A 142 -15.82 -8.54 -0.67
CA GLU A 142 -16.50 -8.34 0.63
C GLU A 142 -16.26 -9.51 1.59
N ASP A 143 -16.00 -10.71 1.06
CA ASP A 143 -15.68 -11.93 1.80
C ASP A 143 -14.21 -12.04 2.24
N GLN A 144 -13.45 -10.93 2.15
CA GLN A 144 -12.01 -10.85 2.46
C GLN A 144 -11.10 -11.71 1.56
N SER A 145 -11.64 -12.29 0.48
CA SER A 145 -10.80 -12.87 -0.56
C SER A 145 -10.18 -11.77 -1.43
N PHE A 146 -9.01 -12.05 -2.02
CA PHE A 146 -8.37 -11.14 -2.95
C PHE A 146 -7.84 -11.87 -4.19
N GLU A 147 -7.80 -11.15 -5.29
CA GLU A 147 -7.31 -11.59 -6.60
C GLU A 147 -6.18 -10.65 -7.04
N VAL A 148 -5.08 -11.20 -7.54
CA VAL A 148 -3.89 -10.42 -7.94
C VAL A 148 -3.84 -10.36 -9.46
N ILE A 149 -3.78 -9.15 -10.01
CA ILE A 149 -3.55 -8.91 -11.43
C ILE A 149 -2.20 -8.19 -11.58
N VAL A 150 -1.30 -8.82 -12.34
CA VAL A 150 0.06 -8.33 -12.63
C VAL A 150 0.08 -7.61 -13.96
#